data_AF-A0A3C0ED66-F1
#
_entry.id   AF-A0A3C0ED66-F1
#
_cell.length_a   1.000
_cell.length_b   1.000
_cell.length_c   1.000
_cell.angle_alpha   90.00
_cell.angle_beta   90.00
_cell.angle_gamma   90.00
#
_symmetry.space_group_name_H-M   'P 1'
#
loop_
_entity.id
_entity.type
_entity.pdbx_description
1 polymer ?
#
loop_
_entity_poly.entity_id
_entity_poly.type
_entity_poly.pdbx_seq_one_letter_code
_entity_poly.pdbx_strand_id
1 'polypeptide(L)' 'PFIAQQAEWAIQDLEGVEEVEIELVFDPPWSPDLISEEARSQLGI' A
#
# COMPACT_ATOMS: atom_id res chain seq x y z
N PRO A 1 1.86 -12.25 7.21
CA PRO A 1 2.69 -12.02 6.00
C PRO A 1 1.85 -12.16 4.71
N PHE A 2 1.04 -11.14 4.37
CA PHE A 2 0.14 -11.21 3.20
C PHE A 2 -0.07 -9.87 2.46
N ILE A 3 0.52 -8.75 2.92
CA ILE A 3 0.19 -7.42 2.40
C ILE A 3 0.56 -7.27 0.91
N ALA A 4 1.73 -7.77 0.50
CA ALA A 4 2.15 -7.73 -0.91
C ALA A 4 1.17 -8.49 -1.83
N GLN A 5 0.76 -9.68 -1.42
CA GLN A 5 -0.19 -10.50 -2.18
C GLN A 5 -1.61 -9.91 -2.20
N GLN A 6 -2.03 -9.30 -1.09
CA GLN A 6 -3.31 -8.58 -1.04
C GLN A 6 -3.32 -7.36 -1.97
N ALA A 7 -2.19 -6.63 -2.05
CA ALA A 7 -2.05 -5.51 -2.97
C ALA A 7 -2.09 -5.98 -4.43
N GLU A 8 -1.40 -7.07 -4.76
CA GLU A 8 -1.42 -7.68 -6.09
C GLU A 8 -2.86 -8.04 -6.52
N TRP A 9 -3.59 -8.79 -5.69
CA TRP A 9 -4.98 -9.18 -6.00
C TRP A 9 -5.91 -7.98 -6.16
N ALA A 10 -5.80 -6.98 -5.29
CA ALA A 10 -6.64 -5.79 -5.37
C ALA A 10 -6.43 -5.01 -6.67
N ILE A 11 -5.21 -5.01 -7.21
CA ILE A 11 -4.88 -4.33 -8.47
C ILE A 11 -5.27 -5.19 -9.68
N GLN A 12 -5.06 -6.50 -9.60
CA GLN A 12 -5.37 -7.45 -10.68
C GLN A 12 -6.87 -7.50 -11.03
N ASP A 13 -7.75 -7.21 -10.07
CA ASP A 13 -9.20 -7.16 -10.29
C ASP A 13 -9.67 -5.94 -11.13
N LEU A 14 -8.78 -5.00 -11.45
CA LEU A 14 -9.10 -3.83 -12.27
C LEU A 14 -9.20 -4.17 -13.76
N GLU A 15 -10.20 -3.61 -14.44
CA GLU A 15 -10.39 -3.80 -15.88
C GLU A 15 -9.18 -3.32 -16.69
N GLY A 16 -8.64 -4.20 -17.54
CA GLY A 16 -7.50 -3.90 -18.41
C GLY A 16 -6.12 -4.13 -17.79
N VAL A 17 -6.03 -4.62 -16.55
CA VAL A 17 -4.76 -5.06 -15.95
C VAL A 17 -4.46 -6.49 -16.38
N GLU A 18 -3.35 -6.71 -17.09
CA GLU A 18 -2.92 -8.04 -17.55
C GLU A 18 -1.91 -8.70 -16.61
N GLU A 19 -1.01 -7.92 -16.02
CA GLU A 19 0.07 -8.39 -15.14
C GLU A 19 0.37 -7.34 -14.06
N VAL A 20 0.68 -7.81 -12.85
CA VAL A 20 1.05 -6.96 -11.70
C VAL A 20 2.38 -7.46 -11.15
N GLU A 21 3.37 -6.58 -11.09
CA GLU A 21 4.67 -6.83 -10.45
C GLU A 21 4.78 -5.97 -9.19
N ILE A 22 5.07 -6.59 -8.05
CA ILE A 22 5.23 -5.89 -6.77
C ILE A 22 6.71 -5.77 -6.44
N GLU A 23 7.21 -4.54 -6.37
CA GLU A 23 8.55 -4.23 -5.88
C GLU A 23 8.48 -3.71 -4.44
N LEU A 24 9.08 -4.44 -3.50
CA LEU A 24 9.19 -4.00 -2.11
C LEU A 24 10.50 -3.26 -1.89
N VAL A 25 10.41 -1.94 -1.66
CA VAL A 25 11.56 -1.08 -1.37
C VAL A 25 11.52 -0.55 0.06
N PHE A 26 12.69 -0.18 0.59
CA PHE A 26 12.83 0.42 1.92
C PHE A 26 13.47 1.83 1.87
N ASP A 27 13.81 2.30 0.68
CA ASP A 27 14.42 3.60 0.43
C ASP A 27 13.55 4.39 -0.56
N PRO A 28 13.06 5.59 -0.21
CA PRO A 28 13.20 6.24 1.10
C PRO A 28 12.44 5.49 2.21
N PRO A 29 12.88 5.59 3.47
CA PRO A 29 12.20 4.94 4.57
C PRO A 29 10.81 5.54 4.76
N TRP A 30 9.84 4.68 5.05
CA TRP A 30 8.50 5.12 5.44
C TRP A 30 8.55 5.86 6.80
N SER A 31 7.82 6.97 6.90
CA SER A 31 7.57 7.69 8.14
C SER A 31 6.06 7.78 8.41
N PRO A 32 5.59 7.78 9.67
CA PRO A 32 4.20 8.10 10.01
C PRO A 32 3.72 9.42 9.41
N ASP A 33 4.62 10.36 9.10
CA ASP A 33 4.34 11.61 8.38
C ASP A 33 3.65 11.41 7.02
N LEU A 34 3.66 10.20 6.45
CA LEU A 34 2.97 9.86 5.20
C LEU A 34 1.47 9.51 5.38
N ILE A 35 1.00 9.36 6.63
CA ILE A 35 -0.40 9.02 6.93
C ILE A 35 -1.32 10.23 6.67
N SER A 36 -2.54 10.06 6.17
CA SER A 36 -3.49 11.18 6.04
C SER A 36 -3.90 11.75 7.41
N GLU A 37 -4.28 13.03 7.47
CA GLU A 37 -4.72 13.68 8.72
C GLU A 37 -5.90 12.95 9.38
N GLU A 38 -6.87 12.51 8.58
CA GLU A 38 -8.01 11.74 9.06
C GLU A 38 -7.58 10.41 9.71
N ALA A 39 -6.67 9.67 9.06
CA ALA A 39 -6.18 8.40 9.59
C ALA A 39 -5.34 8.60 10.86
N ARG A 40 -4.53 9.68 10.93
CA ARG A 40 -3.82 10.05 12.18
C ARG A 40 -4.79 10.30 13.32
N SER A 41 -5.85 11.07 13.06
CA SER A 41 -6.88 11.36 14.05
C SER A 41 -7.57 10.08 14.55
N GLN A 42 -7.82 9.09 13.69
CA GLN A 42 -8.40 7.81 14.09
C GLN A 42 -7.44 6.95 14.92
N LEU A 43 -6.14 7.05 14.66
CA LEU A 43 -5.08 6.34 15.38
C LEU A 43 -4.64 7.05 16.67
N GLY A 44 -5.06 8.29 16.89
CA GLY A 44 -4.69 9.10 18.05
C GLY A 44 -3.25 9.59 18.05
N ILE A 45 -2.67 9.81 16.85
CA ILE A 45 -1.31 10.32 16.63
C ILE A 45 -1.31 11.71 16.00
#